data_AF-X1RHP5-F1
#
_entry.id   AF-X1RHP5-F1
#
_cell.length_a   1.000
_cell.length_b   1.000
_cell.length_c   1.000
_cell.angle_alpha   90.00
_cell.angle_beta   90.00
_cell.angle_gamma   90.00
#
_symmetry.space_group_name_H-M   'P 1'
#
loop_
_entity.id
_entity.type
_entity.pdbx_description
1 polymer ?
#
loop_
_entity_poly.entity_id
_entity_poly.type
_entity_poly.pdbx_seq_one_letter_code
_entity_poly.pdbx_strand_id
1 'polypeptide(L)'
;GGYTESLNSLLKSSEIFKGLGDKFGLAASYYSLGIYYRMTGDSQNAVKYLTESLNLGRETKSPIQVRNAAQMLSELHAEQNRFKEAYQMYILFKETYDSLYQEENLVKITQLVMQHEFEQRELLQLAEIARQKQFRNYVIILFGLVVILVIVILNRYYIKRKSNIDLQIKNKEIESQKKKLENLFVSLRIKNDELCQQNEEIVTQKDHLSMLNHELENQKYELNNTLNELTQAQTHLVQSEKMASLGQLTAGVAHELNNPINFINS
;
A
#
# COMPACT_ATOMS: atom_id res chain seq x y z
N GLY A 1 75.01 60.18 17.83
CA GLY A 1 74.43 60.32 19.18
C GLY A 1 74.25 58.98 19.87
N GLY A 2 73.28 58.16 19.43
CA GLY A 2 72.88 56.96 20.18
C GLY A 2 73.82 55.74 20.14
N TYR A 3 74.60 55.55 19.07
CA TYR A 3 75.48 54.36 18.96
C TYR A 3 76.61 54.36 20.02
N THR A 4 77.24 55.50 20.26
CA THR A 4 78.31 55.65 21.27
C THR A 4 77.80 55.45 22.70
N GLU A 5 76.56 55.86 23.00
CA GLU A 5 75.93 55.66 24.31
C GLU A 5 75.51 54.19 24.53
N SER A 6 75.03 53.54 23.47
CA SER A 6 74.72 52.10 23.46
C SER A 6 75.97 51.26 23.70
N LEU A 7 77.08 51.57 23.02
CA LEU A 7 78.35 50.87 23.23
C LEU A 7 78.85 51.01 24.68
N ASN A 8 78.85 52.22 25.23
CA ASN A 8 79.27 52.45 26.61
C ASN A 8 78.41 51.68 27.62
N SER A 9 77.10 51.62 27.38
CA SER A 9 76.17 50.87 28.23
C SER A 9 76.43 49.36 28.15
N LEU A 10 76.65 48.82 26.95
CA LEU A 10 76.94 47.40 26.73
C LEU A 10 78.29 46.99 27.32
N LEU A 11 79.34 47.81 27.16
CA LEU A 11 80.65 47.56 27.77
C LEU A 11 80.58 47.58 29.29
N LYS A 12 79.90 48.58 29.88
CA LYS A 12 79.68 48.65 31.33
C LYS A 12 78.91 47.43 31.84
N SER A 13 77.86 47.01 31.12
CA SER A 13 77.09 45.81 31.45
C SER A 13 77.96 44.56 31.42
N SER A 14 78.82 44.41 30.41
CA SER A 14 79.72 43.26 30.32
C SER A 14 80.74 43.22 31.46
N GLU A 15 81.29 44.37 31.87
CA GLU A 15 82.22 44.43 33.01
C GLU A 15 81.53 44.13 34.34
N ILE A 16 80.28 44.57 34.52
CA ILE A 16 79.48 44.21 35.71
C ILE A 16 79.27 42.69 35.76
N PHE A 17 78.78 42.07 34.69
CA PHE A 17 78.54 40.62 34.68
C PHE A 17 79.84 39.82 34.84
N LYS A 18 80.94 40.29 34.26
CA LYS A 18 82.27 39.70 34.44
C LYS A 18 82.75 39.80 35.89
N GLY A 19 82.54 40.94 36.55
CA GLY A 19 82.87 41.13 37.98
C GLY A 19 82.00 40.29 38.91
N LEU A 20 80.74 40.04 38.52
CA LEU A 20 79.81 39.19 39.27
C LEU A 20 80.01 37.68 39.01
N GLY A 21 80.84 37.31 38.03
CA GLY A 21 81.00 35.92 37.60
C GLY A 21 79.78 35.34 36.87
N ASP A 22 78.82 36.19 36.47
CA ASP A 22 77.63 35.79 35.72
C ASP A 22 77.98 35.54 34.26
N LYS A 23 78.34 34.29 33.95
CA LYS A 23 78.68 33.85 32.60
C LYS A 23 77.51 33.95 31.64
N PHE A 24 76.26 33.80 32.11
CA PHE A 24 75.07 33.88 31.25
C PHE A 24 74.81 35.33 30.84
N GLY A 25 74.80 36.26 31.80
CA GLY A 25 74.68 37.70 31.53
C GLY A 25 75.84 38.27 30.72
N LEU A 26 77.06 37.75 30.94
CA LEU A 26 78.24 38.11 30.16
C LEU A 26 78.11 37.65 28.70
N ALA A 27 77.66 36.42 28.46
CA ALA A 27 77.45 35.89 27.10
C ALA A 27 76.39 36.68 26.32
N ALA A 28 75.28 37.07 26.96
CA ALA A 28 74.25 37.92 26.35
C ALA A 28 74.77 39.33 26.05
N SER A 29 75.62 39.87 26.92
CA SER A 29 76.26 41.17 26.73
C SER A 29 77.25 41.14 25.56
N TYR A 30 78.05 40.08 25.45
CA TYR A 30 78.95 39.86 24.31
C TYR A 30 78.20 39.61 23.00
N TYR A 31 77.09 38.89 23.02
CA TYR A 31 76.23 38.75 21.84
C TYR A 31 75.75 40.11 21.33
N SER A 32 75.27 40.96 22.25
CA SER A 32 74.78 42.30 21.96
C SER A 32 75.88 43.23 21.44
N LEU A 33 77.08 43.16 22.02
CA LEU A 33 78.27 43.87 21.51
C LEU A 33 78.65 43.37 20.10
N GLY A 34 78.55 42.07 19.86
CA GLY A 34 78.78 41.46 18.56
C GLY A 34 77.86 41.99 17.47
N ILE A 35 76.56 42.09 17.77
CA ILE A 35 75.56 42.73 16.88
C ILE A 35 75.90 44.19 16.66
N TYR A 36 76.18 44.94 17.73
CA TYR A 36 76.51 46.36 17.66
C TYR A 36 77.68 46.60 16.69
N TYR A 37 78.78 45.86 16.85
CA TYR A 37 79.97 46.01 16.00
C TYR A 37 79.70 45.59 14.55
N ARG A 38 78.85 44.58 14.30
CA ARG A 38 78.41 44.23 12.94
C ARG A 38 77.66 45.39 12.29
N MET A 39 76.73 46.02 13.03
CA MET A 39 75.95 47.16 12.54
C MET A 39 76.80 48.42 12.29
N THR A 40 77.86 48.64 13.09
CA THR A 40 78.78 49.77 12.89
C THR A 40 79.88 49.48 11.87
N GLY A 41 79.86 48.31 11.21
CA GLY A 41 80.82 47.93 10.18
C GLY A 41 82.17 47.41 10.70
N ASP A 42 82.35 47.28 12.01
CA ASP A 42 83.54 46.70 12.63
C ASP A 42 83.42 45.18 12.70
N SER A 43 83.69 44.56 11.56
CA SER A 43 83.55 43.13 11.37
C SER A 43 84.50 42.31 12.27
N GLN A 44 85.65 42.88 12.67
CA GLN A 44 86.64 42.18 13.47
C GLN A 44 86.19 42.06 14.93
N ASN A 45 85.72 43.15 15.52
CA ASN A 45 85.18 43.12 16.88
C ASN A 45 83.86 42.34 16.92
N ALA A 46 83.04 42.40 15.88
CA ALA A 46 81.82 41.60 15.77
C ALA A 46 82.10 40.10 15.89
N VAL A 47 83.06 39.57 15.10
CA VAL A 47 83.47 38.15 15.19
C VAL A 47 83.97 37.83 16.59
N LYS A 48 84.85 38.66 17.15
CA LYS A 48 85.43 38.45 18.49
C LYS A 48 84.35 38.28 19.56
N TYR A 49 83.46 39.26 19.70
CA TYR A 49 82.45 39.23 20.76
C TYR A 49 81.39 38.13 20.54
N LEU A 50 81.03 37.83 19.28
CA LEU A 50 80.13 36.71 19.00
C LEU A 50 80.79 35.35 19.29
N THR A 51 82.09 35.19 19.05
CA THR A 51 82.83 33.97 19.42
C THR A 51 82.93 33.80 20.94
N GLU A 52 83.19 34.87 21.67
CA GLU A 52 83.18 34.84 23.15
C GLU A 52 81.78 34.49 23.69
N SER A 53 80.72 35.04 23.09
CA SER A 53 79.34 34.68 23.43
C SER A 53 79.04 33.20 23.16
N LEU A 54 79.48 32.67 22.01
CA LEU A 54 79.32 31.26 21.65
C LEU A 54 80.04 30.34 22.66
N ASN A 55 81.27 30.69 23.04
CA ASN A 55 82.07 29.90 23.98
C ASN A 55 81.45 29.89 25.38
N LEU A 56 81.01 31.05 25.88
CA LEU A 56 80.29 31.14 27.15
C LEU A 56 78.93 30.41 27.09
N GLY A 57 78.22 30.46 25.96
CA GLY A 57 77.00 29.69 25.74
C GLY A 57 77.23 28.18 25.82
N ARG A 58 78.34 27.68 25.27
CA ARG A 58 78.74 26.27 25.40
C ARG A 58 79.14 25.91 26.82
N GLU A 59 79.92 26.77 27.49
CA GLU A 59 80.38 26.56 28.86
C GLU A 59 79.20 26.53 29.86
N THR A 60 78.24 27.43 29.68
CA THR A 60 77.00 27.48 30.48
C THR A 60 75.95 26.46 30.04
N LYS A 61 76.23 25.64 29.01
CA LYS A 61 75.29 24.68 28.40
C LYS A 61 73.95 25.32 28.04
N SER A 62 73.98 26.57 27.55
CA SER A 62 72.81 27.30 27.11
C SER A 62 72.59 27.14 25.59
N PRO A 63 71.71 26.23 25.15
CA PRO A 63 71.47 26.00 23.72
C PRO A 63 70.92 27.26 23.01
N ILE A 64 70.16 28.10 23.71
CA ILE A 64 69.64 29.35 23.15
C ILE A 64 70.78 30.31 22.78
N GLN A 65 71.78 30.46 23.65
CA GLN A 65 72.94 31.32 23.40
C GLN A 65 73.83 30.76 22.29
N VAL A 66 74.07 29.44 22.30
CA VAL A 66 74.84 28.76 21.26
C VAL A 66 74.18 28.94 19.89
N ARG A 67 72.86 28.74 19.80
CA ARG A 67 72.09 28.96 18.57
C ARG A 67 72.25 30.39 18.06
N ASN A 68 71.99 31.39 18.90
CA ASN A 68 72.01 32.80 18.50
C ASN A 68 73.39 33.23 18.01
N ALA A 69 74.44 32.92 18.77
CA ALA A 69 75.80 33.28 18.41
C ALA A 69 76.27 32.55 17.13
N ALA A 70 75.94 31.27 16.97
CA ALA A 70 76.26 30.50 15.77
C ALA A 70 75.56 31.06 14.51
N GLN A 71 74.29 31.46 14.61
CA GLN A 71 73.59 32.10 13.50
C GLN A 71 74.29 33.39 13.06
N MET A 72 74.58 34.27 14.03
CA MET A 72 75.21 35.56 13.75
C MET A 72 76.63 35.43 13.17
N LEU A 73 77.42 34.47 13.66
CA LEU A 73 78.75 34.17 13.10
C LEU A 73 78.66 33.58 11.70
N SER A 74 77.66 32.73 11.43
CA SER A 74 77.44 32.17 10.09
C SER A 74 77.20 33.27 9.06
N GLU A 75 76.27 34.19 9.35
CA GLU A 75 75.96 35.31 8.47
C GLU A 75 77.18 36.23 8.27
N LEU A 76 77.88 36.56 9.36
CA LEU A 76 79.04 37.45 9.31
C LEU A 76 80.21 36.84 8.52
N HIS A 77 80.46 35.54 8.66
CA HIS A 77 81.47 34.85 7.86
C HIS A 77 81.08 34.74 6.38
N ALA A 78 79.79 34.56 6.07
CA ALA A 78 79.31 34.56 4.69
C ALA A 78 79.50 35.93 4.03
N GLU A 79 79.19 37.03 4.73
CA GLU A 79 79.42 38.41 4.28
C GLU A 79 80.90 38.69 3.97
N GLN A 80 81.81 38.01 4.67
CA GLN A 80 83.26 38.12 4.48
C GLN A 80 83.82 37.15 3.42
N ASN A 81 82.95 36.43 2.69
CA ASN A 81 83.32 35.36 1.75
C ASN A 81 84.09 34.18 2.40
N ARG A 82 83.97 34.01 3.73
CA ARG A 82 84.53 32.89 4.50
C ARG A 82 83.53 31.74 4.59
N PHE A 83 83.24 31.12 3.46
CA PHE A 83 82.14 30.16 3.32
C PHE A 83 82.33 28.89 4.15
N LYS A 84 83.56 28.46 4.41
CA LYS A 84 83.84 27.26 5.21
C LYS A 84 83.45 27.46 6.68
N GLU A 85 83.88 28.58 7.25
CA GLU A 85 83.58 28.98 8.62
C GLU A 85 82.10 29.30 8.78
N ALA A 86 81.49 29.96 7.79
CA ALA A 86 80.06 30.20 7.75
C ALA A 86 79.26 28.89 7.81
N TYR A 87 79.62 27.92 6.96
CA TYR A 87 78.94 26.63 6.92
C TYR A 87 79.10 25.83 8.22
N GLN A 88 80.28 25.88 8.86
CA GLN A 88 80.49 25.24 10.17
C GLN A 88 79.59 25.84 11.25
N MET A 89 79.44 27.17 11.28
CA MET A 89 78.55 27.85 12.22
C MET A 89 77.07 27.60 11.90
N TYR A 90 76.72 27.49 10.62
CA TYR A 90 75.37 27.12 10.18
C TYR A 90 74.96 25.71 10.63
N ILE A 91 75.85 24.71 10.49
CA ILE A 91 75.60 23.36 10.99
C ILE A 91 75.31 23.40 12.49
N LEU A 92 76.17 24.09 13.25
CA LEU A 92 76.02 24.22 14.69
C LEU A 92 74.70 24.90 15.09
N PHE A 93 74.31 25.96 14.36
CA PHE A 93 73.01 26.60 14.54
C PHE A 93 71.87 25.60 14.33
N LYS A 94 71.91 24.84 13.23
CA LYS A 94 70.87 23.88 12.87
C LYS A 94 70.74 22.75 13.88
N GLU A 95 71.85 22.14 14.28
CA GLU A 95 71.87 21.07 15.29
C GLU A 95 71.28 21.55 16.64
N THR A 96 71.64 22.77 17.04
CA THR A 96 71.14 23.35 18.29
C THR A 96 69.66 23.76 18.19
N TYR A 97 69.22 24.23 17.01
CA TYR A 97 67.82 24.54 16.73
C TYR A 97 66.96 23.28 16.77
N ASP A 98 67.38 22.22 16.07
CA ASP A 98 66.66 20.95 16.01
C ASP A 98 66.53 20.34 17.42
N SER A 99 67.59 20.40 18.24
CA SER A 99 67.56 19.94 19.64
C SER A 99 66.67 20.78 20.56
N LEU A 100 66.45 22.07 20.28
CA LEU A 100 65.63 22.97 21.10
C LEU A 100 64.13 22.78 20.88
N TYR A 101 63.73 22.33 19.69
CA TYR A 101 62.31 22.30 19.26
C TYR A 101 61.75 20.89 19.00
N GLN A 102 62.48 19.83 19.38
CA GLN A 102 62.05 18.44 19.15
C GLN A 102 60.88 17.98 20.05
N GLU A 103 60.75 18.50 21.28
CA GLU A 103 59.64 18.14 22.19
C GLU A 103 58.30 18.79 21.78
N GLU A 104 58.29 20.08 21.45
CA GLU A 104 57.07 20.81 21.11
C GLU A 104 56.43 20.29 19.81
N ASN A 105 57.26 19.99 18.80
CA ASN A 105 56.79 19.44 17.54
C ASN A 105 56.22 18.01 17.70
N LEU A 106 56.81 17.17 18.54
CA LEU A 106 56.32 15.82 18.79
C LEU A 106 54.96 15.84 19.51
N VAL A 107 54.79 16.69 20.52
CA VAL A 107 53.51 16.85 21.22
C VAL A 107 52.43 17.32 20.24
N LYS A 108 52.74 18.30 19.38
CA LYS A 108 51.79 18.82 18.39
C LYS A 108 51.42 17.80 17.33
N ILE A 109 52.37 17.03 16.80
CA ILE A 109 52.09 15.92 15.87
C ILE A 109 51.22 14.85 16.55
N THR A 110 51.56 14.48 17.79
CA THR A 110 50.80 13.48 18.54
C THR A 110 49.37 13.95 18.80
N GLN A 111 49.17 15.22 19.17
CA GLN A 111 47.84 15.82 19.32
C GLN A 111 47.05 15.80 18.01
N LEU A 112 47.66 16.16 16.89
CA LEU A 112 47.02 16.13 15.58
C LEU A 112 46.61 14.70 15.16
N VAL A 113 47.46 13.70 15.39
CA VAL A 113 47.15 12.29 15.11
C VAL A 113 46.01 11.81 16.01
N MET A 114 46.07 12.08 17.32
CA MET A 114 44.99 11.71 18.25
C MET A 114 43.66 12.37 17.88
N GLN A 115 43.68 13.65 17.48
CA GLN A 115 42.49 14.35 17.03
C GLN A 115 41.90 13.71 15.76
N HIS A 116 42.75 13.41 14.78
CA HIS A 116 42.29 12.77 13.55
C HIS A 116 41.73 11.36 13.80
N GLU A 117 42.39 10.56 14.63
CA GLU A 117 41.89 9.24 15.03
C GLU A 117 40.57 9.34 15.78
N PHE A 118 40.41 10.34 16.65
CA PHE A 118 39.16 10.59 17.36
C PHE A 118 38.04 10.96 16.39
N GLU A 119 38.27 11.90 15.47
CA GLU A 119 37.32 12.29 14.42
C GLU A 119 36.92 11.07 13.55
N GLN A 120 37.88 10.23 13.15
CA GLN A 120 37.58 9.00 12.39
C GLN A 120 36.72 8.02 13.19
N ARG A 121 36.99 7.84 14.49
CA ARG A 121 36.19 6.96 15.36
C ARG A 121 34.76 7.48 15.52
N GLU A 122 34.58 8.79 15.70
CA GLU A 122 33.24 9.40 15.77
C GLU A 122 32.46 9.21 14.46
N LEU A 123 33.10 9.42 13.30
CA LEU A 123 32.47 9.19 12.00
C LEU A 123 32.05 7.73 11.82
N LEU A 124 32.88 6.77 12.22
CA LEU A 124 32.54 5.35 12.19
C LEU A 124 31.35 5.02 13.10
N GLN A 125 31.34 5.55 14.33
CA GLN A 125 30.22 5.37 15.26
C GLN A 125 28.91 5.98 14.72
N LEU A 126 28.97 7.18 14.14
CA LEU A 126 27.82 7.82 13.51
C LEU A 126 27.31 7.00 12.31
N ALA A 127 28.20 6.44 11.50
CA ALA A 127 27.84 5.56 10.40
C ALA A 127 27.20 4.25 10.88
N GLU A 128 27.70 3.65 11.96
CA GLU A 128 27.09 2.46 12.59
C GLU A 128 25.69 2.76 13.13
N ILE A 129 25.52 3.88 13.86
CA ILE A 129 24.22 4.32 14.37
C ILE A 129 23.26 4.59 13.20
N ALA A 130 23.72 5.23 12.13
CA ALA A 130 22.92 5.48 10.94
C ALA A 130 22.48 4.18 10.26
N ARG A 131 23.40 3.21 10.11
CA ARG A 131 23.11 1.87 9.56
C ARG A 131 22.11 1.12 10.44
N GLN A 132 22.25 1.19 11.76
CA GLN A 132 21.31 0.57 12.70
C GLN A 132 19.92 1.20 12.61
N LYS A 133 19.83 2.55 12.49
CA LYS A 133 18.57 3.26 12.27
C LYS A 133 17.92 2.86 10.95
N GLN A 134 18.68 2.76 9.86
CA GLN A 134 18.18 2.28 8.57
C GLN A 134 17.64 0.86 8.67
N PHE A 135 18.40 -0.06 9.28
CA PHE A 135 17.98 -1.43 9.50
C PHE A 135 16.67 -1.51 10.31
N ARG A 136 16.59 -0.78 11.42
CA ARG A 136 15.37 -0.69 12.24
C ARG A 136 14.17 -0.17 11.43
N ASN A 137 14.37 0.86 10.62
CA ASN A 137 13.29 1.41 9.78
C ASN A 137 12.80 0.38 8.74
N TYR A 138 13.70 -0.35 8.09
CA TYR A 138 13.31 -1.43 7.18
C TYR A 138 12.51 -2.53 7.88
N VAL A 139 12.89 -2.92 9.09
CA VAL A 139 12.14 -3.91 9.90
C VAL A 139 10.73 -3.41 10.22
N ILE A 140 10.58 -2.13 10.61
CA ILE A 140 9.26 -1.53 10.88
C ILE A 140 8.38 -1.51 9.64
N ILE A 141 8.94 -1.09 8.49
CA ILE A 141 8.21 -1.06 7.21
C ILE A 141 7.77 -2.47 6.81
N LEU A 142 8.68 -3.46 6.89
CA LEU A 142 8.39 -4.85 6.57
C LEU A 142 7.27 -5.41 7.47
N PHE A 143 7.33 -5.14 8.77
CA PHE A 143 6.29 -5.54 9.71
C PHE A 143 4.94 -4.91 9.35
N GLY A 144 4.91 -3.62 9.02
CA GLY A 144 3.71 -2.93 8.55
C GLY A 144 3.11 -3.57 7.28
N LEU A 145 3.95 -3.93 6.31
CA LEU A 145 3.50 -4.63 5.10
C LEU A 145 2.90 -6.01 5.40
N VAL A 146 3.49 -6.77 6.33
CA VAL A 146 2.96 -8.07 6.76
C VAL A 146 1.60 -7.91 7.44
N VAL A 147 1.43 -6.91 8.31
CA VAL A 147 0.14 -6.62 8.96
C VAL A 147 -0.93 -6.25 7.93
N ILE A 148 -0.60 -5.39 6.95
CA ILE A 148 -1.51 -5.03 5.86
C ILE A 148 -1.89 -6.28 5.04
N LEU A 149 -0.92 -7.14 4.71
CA LEU A 149 -1.17 -8.38 3.98
C LEU A 149 -2.13 -9.30 4.74
N VAL A 150 -1.95 -9.46 6.06
CA VAL A 150 -2.84 -10.25 6.92
C VAL A 150 -4.25 -9.67 6.92
N ILE A 151 -4.40 -8.35 7.04
CA ILE A 151 -5.72 -7.68 6.98
C ILE A 151 -6.41 -7.95 5.64
N VAL A 152 -5.68 -7.85 4.52
CA VAL A 152 -6.21 -8.12 3.18
C VAL A 152 -6.67 -9.58 3.07
N ILE A 153 -5.87 -10.53 3.55
CA ILE A 153 -6.20 -11.96 3.55
C ILE A 153 -7.47 -12.22 4.38
N LEU A 154 -7.55 -11.67 5.59
CA LEU A 154 -8.71 -11.84 6.47
C LEU A 154 -9.98 -11.21 5.86
N ASN A 155 -9.87 -10.03 5.26
CA ASN A 155 -10.99 -9.39 4.58
C ASN A 155 -11.47 -10.22 3.37
N ARG A 156 -10.53 -10.71 2.54
CA ARG A 156 -10.85 -11.60 1.42
C ARG A 156 -11.51 -12.89 1.89
N TYR A 157 -11.01 -13.49 2.96
CA TYR A 157 -11.60 -14.67 3.58
C TYR A 157 -13.03 -14.41 4.06
N TYR A 158 -13.26 -13.29 4.75
CA TYR A 158 -14.58 -12.89 5.24
C TYR A 158 -15.58 -12.70 4.09
N ILE A 159 -15.22 -11.96 3.04
CA ILE A 159 -16.07 -11.74 1.87
C ILE A 159 -16.41 -13.06 1.18
N LYS A 160 -15.40 -13.94 0.97
CA LYS A 160 -15.62 -15.25 0.35
C LYS A 160 -16.55 -16.12 1.18
N ARG A 161 -16.39 -16.13 2.50
CA ARG A 161 -17.26 -16.88 3.41
C ARG A 161 -18.71 -16.41 3.33
N LYS A 162 -18.95 -15.09 3.37
CA LYS A 162 -20.29 -14.51 3.23
C LYS A 162 -20.92 -14.88 1.89
N SER A 163 -20.18 -14.68 0.79
CA SER A 163 -20.65 -15.03 -0.56
C SER A 163 -20.99 -16.51 -0.71
N ASN A 164 -20.24 -17.41 -0.06
CA ASN A 164 -20.54 -18.86 -0.09
C ASN A 164 -21.84 -19.20 0.66
N ILE A 165 -22.12 -18.52 1.78
CA ILE A 165 -23.38 -18.70 2.52
C ILE A 165 -24.56 -18.21 1.68
N ASP A 166 -24.44 -17.02 1.08
CA ASP A 166 -25.48 -16.47 0.21
C ASP A 166 -25.76 -17.38 -0.98
N LEU A 167 -24.69 -17.98 -1.56
CA LEU A 167 -24.82 -18.96 -2.64
C LEU A 167 -25.56 -20.22 -2.20
N GLN A 168 -25.28 -20.73 -0.99
CA GLN A 168 -26.00 -21.88 -0.45
C GLN A 168 -27.49 -21.58 -0.23
N ILE A 169 -27.83 -20.38 0.24
CA ILE A 169 -29.22 -19.96 0.42
C ILE A 169 -29.94 -19.91 -0.93
N LYS A 170 -29.33 -19.28 -1.95
CA LYS A 170 -29.89 -19.23 -3.30
C LYS A 170 -30.05 -20.61 -3.92
N ASN A 171 -29.10 -21.52 -3.72
CA ASN A 171 -29.22 -22.89 -4.22
C ASN A 171 -30.39 -23.63 -3.59
N LYS A 172 -30.62 -23.46 -2.28
CA LYS A 172 -31.80 -24.03 -1.60
C LYS A 172 -33.11 -23.42 -2.10
N GLU A 173 -33.13 -22.12 -2.39
CA GLU A 173 -34.29 -21.47 -2.96
C GLU A 173 -34.63 -22.00 -4.36
N ILE A 174 -33.61 -22.14 -5.22
CA ILE A 174 -33.76 -22.74 -6.56
C ILE A 174 -34.29 -24.17 -6.46
N GLU A 175 -33.79 -24.96 -5.51
CA GLU A 175 -34.26 -26.34 -5.29
C GLU A 175 -35.74 -26.38 -4.87
N SER A 176 -36.15 -25.47 -3.99
CA SER A 176 -37.56 -25.31 -3.59
C SER A 176 -38.45 -24.88 -4.76
N GLN A 177 -37.99 -23.93 -5.58
CA GLN A 177 -38.69 -23.50 -6.78
C GLN A 177 -38.83 -24.64 -7.80
N LYS A 178 -37.76 -25.42 -8.00
CA LYS A 178 -37.78 -26.60 -8.87
C LYS A 178 -38.83 -27.61 -8.43
N LYS A 179 -38.90 -27.92 -7.12
CA LYS A 179 -39.91 -28.84 -6.58
C LYS A 179 -41.34 -28.33 -6.77
N LYS A 180 -41.58 -27.03 -6.56
CA LYS A 180 -42.90 -26.41 -6.84
C LYS A 180 -43.27 -26.53 -8.32
N LEU A 181 -42.30 -26.29 -9.19
CA LEU A 181 -42.49 -26.40 -10.63
C LEU A 181 -42.81 -27.84 -11.05
N GLU A 182 -42.09 -28.83 -10.51
CA GLU A 182 -42.38 -30.26 -10.73
C GLU A 182 -43.79 -30.64 -10.29
N ASN A 183 -44.21 -30.20 -9.10
CA ASN A 183 -45.57 -30.44 -8.60
C ASN A 183 -46.63 -29.79 -9.50
N LEU A 184 -46.37 -28.58 -10.01
CA LEU A 184 -47.28 -27.90 -10.93
C LEU A 184 -47.39 -28.66 -12.25
N PHE A 185 -46.29 -29.19 -12.78
CA PHE A 185 -46.30 -30.03 -13.98
C PHE A 185 -47.13 -31.31 -13.77
N VAL A 186 -47.00 -31.97 -12.62
CA VAL A 186 -47.82 -33.14 -12.29
C VAL A 186 -49.30 -32.78 -12.22
N SER A 187 -49.66 -31.68 -11.57
CA SER A 187 -51.06 -31.21 -11.49
C SER A 187 -51.64 -30.85 -12.86
N LEU A 188 -50.84 -30.19 -13.71
CA LEU A 188 -51.25 -29.89 -15.09
C LEU A 188 -51.48 -31.15 -15.90
N ARG A 189 -50.64 -32.17 -15.75
CA ARG A 189 -50.82 -33.46 -16.42
C ARG A 189 -52.13 -34.13 -16.01
N ILE A 190 -52.40 -34.21 -14.70
CA ILE A 190 -53.65 -34.78 -14.17
C ILE A 190 -54.87 -34.03 -14.73
N LYS A 191 -54.86 -32.69 -14.68
CA LYS A 191 -55.94 -31.87 -15.26
C LYS A 191 -56.14 -32.12 -16.75
N ASN A 192 -55.05 -32.31 -17.49
CA ASN A 192 -55.14 -32.58 -18.91
C ASN A 192 -55.74 -33.98 -19.18
N ASP A 193 -55.38 -34.98 -18.37
CA ASP A 193 -55.97 -36.32 -18.45
C ASP A 193 -57.47 -36.27 -18.07
N GLU A 194 -57.86 -35.52 -17.04
CA GLU A 194 -59.27 -35.27 -16.67
C GLU A 194 -60.06 -34.60 -17.81
N LEU A 195 -59.47 -33.59 -18.48
CA LEU A 195 -60.09 -32.94 -19.64
C LEU A 195 -60.26 -33.90 -20.81
N CYS A 196 -59.31 -34.79 -21.07
CA CYS A 196 -59.46 -35.84 -22.08
C CYS A 196 -60.64 -36.76 -21.76
N GLN A 197 -60.78 -37.19 -20.51
CA GLN A 197 -61.90 -38.03 -20.08
C GLN A 197 -63.24 -37.31 -20.21
N GLN A 198 -63.33 -36.05 -19.79
CA GLN A 198 -64.54 -35.24 -19.95
C GLN A 198 -64.91 -35.05 -21.42
N ASN A 199 -63.93 -34.82 -22.29
CA ASN A 199 -64.19 -34.70 -23.73
C ASN A 199 -64.74 -36.01 -24.31
N GLU A 200 -64.22 -37.17 -23.89
CA GLU A 200 -64.74 -38.47 -24.31
C GLU A 200 -66.17 -38.68 -23.81
N GLU A 201 -66.46 -38.34 -22.56
CA GLU A 201 -67.82 -38.41 -22.00
C GLU A 201 -68.79 -37.51 -22.76
N ILE A 202 -68.40 -36.26 -23.06
CA ILE A 202 -69.21 -35.33 -23.86
C ILE A 202 -69.51 -35.91 -25.24
N VAL A 203 -68.54 -36.55 -25.89
CA VAL A 203 -68.75 -37.21 -27.19
C VAL A 203 -69.80 -38.32 -27.05
N THR A 204 -69.69 -39.19 -26.05
CA THR A 204 -70.67 -40.27 -25.84
C THR A 204 -72.08 -39.75 -25.51
N GLN A 205 -72.18 -38.71 -24.68
CA GLN A 205 -73.46 -38.06 -24.35
C GLN A 205 -74.08 -37.43 -25.59
N LYS A 206 -73.26 -36.81 -26.45
CA LYS A 206 -73.70 -36.23 -27.72
C LYS A 206 -74.25 -37.31 -28.67
N ASP A 207 -73.58 -38.45 -28.77
CA ASP A 207 -74.04 -39.57 -29.59
C ASP A 207 -75.37 -40.14 -29.07
N HIS A 208 -75.48 -40.35 -27.75
CA HIS A 208 -76.73 -40.79 -27.13
C HIS A 208 -77.88 -39.80 -27.35
N LEU A 209 -77.62 -38.49 -27.21
CA LEU A 209 -78.62 -37.46 -27.47
C LEU A 209 -79.08 -37.48 -28.94
N SER A 210 -78.15 -37.71 -29.88
CA SER A 210 -78.49 -37.87 -31.30
C SER A 210 -79.40 -39.06 -31.53
N MET A 211 -79.15 -40.21 -30.89
CA MET A 211 -80.00 -41.39 -30.98
C MET A 211 -81.39 -41.13 -30.37
N LEU A 212 -81.45 -40.50 -29.18
CA LEU A 212 -82.72 -40.20 -28.52
C LEU A 212 -83.56 -39.21 -29.35
N ASN A 213 -82.94 -38.21 -29.97
CA ASN A 213 -83.64 -37.30 -30.88
C ASN A 213 -84.21 -38.05 -32.09
N HIS A 214 -83.47 -38.98 -32.68
CA HIS A 214 -83.98 -39.78 -33.80
C HIS A 214 -85.17 -40.66 -33.37
N GLU A 215 -85.10 -41.28 -32.19
CA GLU A 215 -86.21 -42.08 -31.64
C GLU A 215 -87.44 -41.20 -31.36
N LEU A 216 -87.23 -40.02 -30.78
CA LEU A 216 -88.30 -39.06 -30.52
C LEU A 216 -88.96 -38.59 -31.83
N GLU A 217 -88.18 -38.36 -32.89
CA GLU A 217 -88.70 -38.06 -34.22
C GLU A 217 -89.55 -39.21 -34.79
N ASN A 218 -89.09 -40.46 -34.64
CA ASN A 218 -89.84 -41.64 -35.06
C ASN A 218 -91.16 -41.78 -34.29
N GLN A 219 -91.13 -41.66 -32.95
CA GLN A 219 -92.34 -41.71 -32.11
C GLN A 219 -93.32 -40.60 -32.45
N LYS A 220 -92.83 -39.38 -32.70
CA LYS A 220 -93.65 -38.26 -33.14
C LYS A 220 -94.31 -38.55 -34.49
N TYR A 221 -93.59 -39.20 -35.41
CA TYR A 221 -94.12 -39.62 -36.69
C TYR A 221 -95.23 -40.67 -36.52
N GLU A 222 -95.00 -41.72 -35.72
CA GLU A 222 -96.00 -42.76 -35.43
C GLU A 222 -97.24 -42.19 -34.72
N LEU A 223 -97.06 -41.33 -33.72
CA LEU A 223 -98.15 -40.69 -33.01
C LEU A 223 -99.01 -39.85 -33.96
N ASN A 224 -98.39 -39.08 -34.86
CA ASN A 224 -99.14 -38.33 -35.87
C ASN A 224 -99.93 -39.25 -36.81
N ASN A 225 -99.36 -40.39 -37.21
CA ASN A 225 -100.07 -41.36 -38.04
C ASN A 225 -101.28 -41.97 -37.31
N THR A 226 -101.11 -42.42 -36.06
CA THR A 226 -102.23 -42.97 -35.28
C THR A 226 -103.31 -41.93 -34.97
N LEU A 227 -102.94 -40.67 -34.71
CA LEU A 227 -103.91 -39.57 -34.58
C LEU A 227 -104.70 -39.34 -35.88
N ASN A 228 -104.05 -39.41 -37.04
CA ASN A 228 -104.72 -39.32 -38.33
C ASN A 228 -105.70 -40.50 -38.53
N GLU A 229 -105.28 -41.73 -38.23
CA GLU A 229 -106.13 -42.92 -38.30
C GLU A 229 -107.34 -42.82 -37.36
N LEU A 230 -107.13 -42.40 -36.12
CA LEU A 230 -108.22 -42.22 -35.14
C LEU A 230 -109.20 -41.14 -35.61
N THR A 231 -108.70 -40.03 -36.15
CA THR A 231 -109.54 -38.96 -36.71
C THR A 231 -110.38 -39.48 -37.89
N GLN A 232 -109.80 -40.30 -38.76
CA GLN A 232 -110.52 -40.96 -39.85
C GLN A 232 -111.59 -41.93 -39.32
N ALA A 233 -111.25 -42.77 -38.34
CA ALA A 233 -112.18 -43.71 -37.72
C ALA A 233 -113.34 -42.98 -37.01
N GLN A 234 -113.04 -41.90 -36.28
CA GLN A 234 -114.05 -41.05 -35.65
C GLN A 234 -114.97 -40.40 -36.69
N THR A 235 -114.42 -39.88 -37.79
CA THR A 235 -115.20 -39.31 -38.90
C THR A 235 -116.13 -40.36 -39.50
N HIS A 236 -115.63 -41.58 -39.69
CA HIS A 236 -116.41 -42.71 -40.18
C HIS A 236 -117.52 -43.12 -39.21
N LEU A 237 -117.25 -43.18 -37.90
CA LEU A 237 -118.25 -43.48 -36.87
C LEU A 237 -119.34 -42.43 -36.80
N VAL A 238 -118.99 -41.13 -36.81
CA VAL A 238 -119.98 -40.04 -36.85
C VAL A 238 -120.84 -40.14 -38.10
N GLN A 239 -120.25 -40.50 -39.24
CA GLN A 239 -120.99 -40.72 -40.48
C GLN A 239 -121.90 -41.96 -40.39
N SER A 240 -121.43 -43.05 -39.79
CA SER A 240 -122.21 -44.27 -39.53
C SER A 240 -123.35 -44.01 -38.55
N GLU A 241 -123.14 -43.24 -37.49
CA GLU A 241 -124.16 -42.85 -36.51
C GLU A 241 -125.19 -41.93 -37.17
N LYS A 242 -124.77 -40.95 -37.97
CA LYS A 242 -125.69 -40.17 -38.80
C LYS A 242 -126.52 -41.05 -39.72
N MET A 243 -125.92 -42.03 -40.39
CA MET A 243 -126.64 -42.98 -41.24
C MET A 243 -127.59 -43.89 -40.44
N ALA A 244 -127.19 -44.32 -39.24
CA ALA A 244 -128.02 -45.12 -38.36
C ALA A 244 -129.18 -44.31 -37.78
N SER A 245 -128.97 -43.07 -37.32
CA SER A 245 -130.04 -42.16 -36.90
C SER A 245 -130.94 -41.79 -38.06
N LEU A 246 -130.40 -41.59 -39.26
CA LEU A 246 -131.20 -41.42 -40.48
C LEU A 246 -132.01 -42.68 -40.78
N GLY A 247 -131.40 -43.86 -40.60
CA GLY A 247 -132.02 -45.19 -40.69
C GLY A 247 -133.14 -45.41 -39.65
N GLN A 248 -132.95 -44.94 -38.43
CA GLN A 248 -133.91 -45.02 -37.33
C GLN A 248 -135.04 -44.00 -37.48
N LEU A 249 -134.74 -42.81 -38.02
CA LEU A 249 -135.74 -41.83 -38.46
C LEU A 249 -136.53 -42.36 -39.65
N THR A 250 -135.88 -42.96 -40.66
CA THR A 250 -136.60 -43.58 -41.79
C THR A 250 -137.38 -44.81 -41.35
N ALA A 251 -136.89 -45.60 -40.39
CA ALA A 251 -137.63 -46.71 -39.80
C ALA A 251 -138.79 -46.23 -38.91
N GLY A 252 -138.64 -45.14 -38.16
CA GLY A 252 -139.70 -44.52 -37.37
C GLY A 252 -140.78 -43.90 -38.26
N VAL A 253 -140.36 -43.17 -39.31
CA VAL A 253 -141.27 -42.66 -40.36
C VAL A 253 -141.92 -43.82 -41.11
N ALA A 254 -141.21 -44.90 -41.43
CA ALA A 254 -141.79 -46.09 -42.05
C ALA A 254 -142.73 -46.85 -41.10
N HIS A 255 -142.42 -46.89 -39.80
CA HIS A 255 -143.25 -47.54 -38.79
C HIS A 255 -144.55 -46.77 -38.54
N GLU A 256 -144.52 -45.43 -38.63
CA GLU A 256 -145.71 -44.58 -38.59
C GLU A 256 -146.49 -44.61 -39.91
N LEU A 257 -145.82 -44.71 -41.06
CA LEU A 257 -146.48 -44.79 -42.37
C LEU A 257 -147.15 -46.15 -42.63
N ASN A 258 -146.64 -47.24 -42.05
CA ASN A 258 -147.14 -48.59 -42.32
C ASN A 258 -148.14 -49.11 -41.27
N ASN A 259 -148.60 -48.24 -40.34
CA ASN A 259 -149.61 -48.58 -39.35
C ASN A 259 -150.87 -47.67 -39.40
N PRO A 260 -151.58 -47.56 -40.53
CA PRO A 260 -152.94 -47.05 -40.52
C PRO A 260 -153.89 -48.17 -40.04
N ILE A 261 -154.35 -48.08 -38.79
CA ILE A 261 -155.49 -48.75 -38.10
C ILE A 261 -155.05 -49.36 -36.75
N ASN A 262 -155.20 -48.58 -35.68
CA ASN A 262 -156.04 -48.98 -34.54
C ASN A 262 -156.35 -47.77 -33.64
N PHE A 263 -157.64 -47.57 -33.38
CA PHE A 263 -158.18 -46.74 -32.32
C PHE A 263 -158.63 -47.65 -31.15
N ILE A 264 -158.69 -47.04 -29.94
CA ILE A 264 -159.55 -47.33 -28.77
C ILE A 264 -158.83 -47.75 -27.46
N ASN A 265 -158.99 -46.85 -26.47
CA ASN A 265 -158.96 -46.90 -24.99
C ASN A 265 -157.74 -47.49 -24.26
N SER A 266 -156.92 -46.64 -23.64
CA SER A 266 -157.16 -46.01 -22.33
C SER A 266 -156.17 -44.87 -22.08
#